data_AF-G7USR8-F1
#
_entry.id   AF-G7USR8-F1
#
_cell.length_a   1.000
_cell.length_b   1.000
_cell.length_c   1.000
_cell.angle_alpha   90.00
_cell.angle_beta   90.00
_cell.angle_gamma   90.00
#
_symmetry.space_group_name_H-M   'P 1'
#
loop_
_entity.id
_entity.type
_entity.pdbx_description
1 polymer ?
#
loop_
_entity_poly.entity_id
_entity_poly.type
_entity_poly.pdbx_seq_one_letter_code
_entity_poly.pdbx_strand_id
1 'polypeptide(L)' 'MQPESLTAACFCCDTKLHFTPDSDAGQVIERYGVVVCTPCFQANAAGWAPKYEEKLLRQLQRSHIAPPARNRSGRLPLD' A
#
# COMPACT_ATOMS: atom_id res chain seq x y z
N MET A 1 -2.36 -29.44 7.03
CA MET A 1 -2.81 -28.05 6.87
C MET A 1 -1.57 -27.23 6.55
N GLN A 2 -1.34 -26.91 5.28
CA GLN A 2 -0.19 -26.08 4.91
C GLN A 2 -0.51 -24.65 5.36
N PRO A 3 0.35 -23.97 6.15
CA PRO A 3 0.19 -22.54 6.32
C PRO A 3 0.40 -21.92 4.94
N GLU A 4 -0.67 -21.38 4.40
CA GLU A 4 -0.68 -20.69 3.11
C GLU A 4 0.11 -19.39 3.32
N SER A 5 1.44 -19.47 3.16
CA SER A 5 2.33 -18.32 3.26
C SER A 5 1.95 -17.30 2.19
N LEU A 6 1.12 -16.32 2.54
CA LEU A 6 0.68 -15.30 1.60
C LEU A 6 1.87 -14.37 1.34
N THR A 7 2.41 -14.43 0.13
CA THR A 7 3.52 -13.55 -0.28
C THR A 7 2.97 -12.44 -1.14
N ALA A 8 3.19 -11.18 -0.76
CA ALA A 8 2.80 -10.03 -1.55
C ALA A 8 4.00 -9.09 -1.78
N ALA A 9 4.02 -8.39 -2.91
CA ALA A 9 5.06 -7.42 -3.19
C ALA A 9 4.65 -6.03 -2.67
N CYS A 10 5.59 -5.34 -2.04
CA CYS A 10 5.41 -3.95 -1.64
C CYS A 10 5.22 -3.08 -2.88
N PHE A 11 4.16 -2.28 -2.91
CA PHE A 11 3.86 -1.40 -4.01
C PHE A 11 4.93 -0.31 -4.27
N CYS A 12 5.63 0.12 -3.21
CA CYS A 12 6.64 1.19 -3.26
C CYS A 12 8.02 0.74 -3.72
N CYS A 13 8.47 -0.41 -3.23
CA CYS A 13 9.85 -0.88 -3.36
C CYS A 13 9.94 -2.29 -3.95
N ASP A 14 8.81 -2.89 -4.32
CA ASP A 14 8.70 -4.23 -4.92
C ASP A 14 9.32 -5.36 -4.07
N THR A 15 9.60 -5.08 -2.79
CA THR A 15 10.09 -6.06 -1.82
C THR A 15 9.02 -7.11 -1.57
N LYS A 16 9.41 -8.40 -1.63
CA LYS A 16 8.54 -9.51 -1.23
C LYS A 16 8.33 -9.50 0.28
N LEU A 17 7.07 -9.42 0.67
CA LEU A 17 6.60 -9.48 2.04
C LEU A 17 5.96 -10.83 2.25
N HIS A 18 6.32 -11.46 3.36
CA HIS A 18 5.80 -12.75 3.76
C HIS A 18 4.80 -12.50 4.88
N PHE A 19 3.51 -12.63 4.57
CA PHE A 19 2.45 -12.57 5.57
C PHE A 19 2.35 -13.96 6.20
N THR A 20 2.87 -14.06 7.41
CA THR A 20 2.58 -15.19 8.30
C THR A 20 1.71 -14.68 9.44
N PRO A 21 0.94 -15.55 10.13
CA PRO A 21 0.11 -15.15 11.27
C PRO A 21 0.88 -14.42 12.37
N ASP A 22 2.21 -14.58 12.40
CA ASP A 22 3.13 -14.06 13.40
C ASP A 22 4.01 -12.90 12.88
N SER A 23 3.80 -12.43 11.63
CA SER A 23 4.70 -11.45 11.01
C SER A 23 4.00 -10.18 10.54
N ASP A 24 4.43 -9.05 11.11
CA ASP A 24 4.14 -7.67 10.68
C ASP A 24 5.01 -7.24 9.48
N ALA A 25 5.09 -8.08 8.44
CA ALA A 25 5.91 -7.78 7.27
C ALA A 25 5.42 -6.52 6.52
N GLY A 26 4.12 -6.22 6.56
CA GLY A 26 3.56 -5.02 5.96
C GLY A 26 2.08 -4.81 6.26
N GLN A 27 1.54 -3.74 5.70
CA GLN A 27 0.13 -3.38 5.81
C GLN A 27 -0.54 -3.41 4.45
N VAL A 28 -1.77 -3.90 4.44
CA VAL A 28 -2.67 -3.85 3.28
C VAL A 28 -3.46 -2.56 3.39
N ILE A 29 -3.38 -1.72 2.35
CA ILE A 29 -4.21 -0.51 2.28
C ILE A 29 -5.38 -0.79 1.36
N GLU A 30 -6.46 -1.29 1.97
CA GLU A 30 -7.67 -1.72 1.28
C GLU A 30 -8.27 -0.63 0.40
N ARG A 31 -8.20 0.63 0.85
CA ARG A 31 -8.64 1.80 0.09
C ARG A 31 -8.03 1.88 -1.31
N TYR A 32 -6.79 1.43 -1.46
CA TYR A 32 -6.09 1.45 -2.75
C TYR A 32 -5.92 0.05 -3.36
N GLY A 33 -6.28 -1.00 -2.61
CA GLY A 33 -6.01 -2.39 -3.00
C GLY A 33 -4.51 -2.66 -3.20
N VAL A 34 -3.66 -2.05 -2.37
CA VAL A 34 -2.20 -2.24 -2.44
C VAL A 34 -1.63 -2.73 -1.13
N VAL A 35 -0.51 -3.43 -1.21
CA VAL A 35 0.27 -3.84 -0.04
C VAL A 35 1.53 -3.00 0.03
N VAL A 36 1.88 -2.54 1.24
CA VAL A 36 3.12 -1.81 1.49
C VAL A 36 3.84 -2.42 2.68
N CYS A 37 5.16 -2.50 2.59
CA CYS A 37 5.96 -2.95 3.72
C CYS A 37 5.91 -1.91 4.85
N THR A 38 6.06 -2.36 6.09
CA THR A 38 6.07 -1.51 7.29
C THR A 38 6.96 -0.26 7.14
N PRO A 39 8.21 -0.34 6.65
CA PRO A 39 9.03 0.86 6.49
C PRO A 39 8.50 1.82 5.41
N CYS A 40 7.90 1.31 4.32
CA CYS A 40 7.28 2.17 3.31
C CYS A 40 5.99 2.79 3.81
N PHE A 41 5.19 2.06 4.60
CA PHE A 41 4.00 2.58 5.24
C PHE A 41 4.36 3.74 6.18
N GLN A 42 5.33 3.53 7.08
CA GLN A 42 5.82 4.57 7.99
C GLN A 42 6.45 5.76 7.27
N ALA A 43 7.25 5.52 6.22
CA ALA A 43 7.86 6.59 5.43
C ALA A 43 6.83 7.46 4.70
N ASN A 44 5.65 6.91 4.40
CA ASN A 44 4.55 7.64 3.78
C ASN A 44 3.45 8.01 4.79
N ALA A 45 3.66 7.94 6.12
CA ALA A 45 2.60 8.22 7.09
C ALA A 45 1.93 9.60 6.93
N ALA A 46 2.64 10.60 6.37
CA ALA A 46 2.10 11.93 6.05
C ALA A 46 1.29 11.98 4.73
N GLY A 47 1.10 10.85 4.06
CA GLY A 47 0.51 10.70 2.74
C GLY A 47 1.52 10.23 1.69
N TRP A 48 0.99 9.65 0.62
CA TRP A 48 1.78 9.10 -0.48
C TRP A 48 2.65 10.16 -1.16
N ALA A 49 3.92 9.80 -1.39
CA ALA A 49 4.80 10.65 -2.16
C ALA A 49 4.28 10.84 -3.61
N PRO A 50 4.49 12.02 -4.22
CA PRO A 50 4.01 12.30 -5.59
C PRO A 50 4.47 11.28 -6.63
N LYS A 51 5.68 10.72 -6.46
CA LYS A 51 6.20 9.64 -7.32
C LYS A 51 5.35 8.38 -7.33
N TYR A 52 4.62 8.11 -6.24
CA TYR A 52 3.74 6.95 -6.12
C TYR A 52 2.28 7.29 -6.44
N GLU A 53 1.92 8.57 -6.38
CA GLU A 53 0.56 9.06 -6.68
C GLU A 53 0.11 8.63 -8.08
N GLU A 54 0.94 8.85 -9.12
CA GLU A 54 0.58 8.39 -10.48
C GLU A 54 0.38 6.87 -10.55
N LYS A 55 1.24 6.10 -9.90
CA LYS A 55 1.13 4.62 -9.87
C LYS A 55 -0.16 4.22 -9.15
N LEU A 56 -0.50 4.88 -8.05
CA LEU A 56 -1.73 4.64 -7.26
C LEU A 56 -2.99 5.00 -8.03
N LEU A 57 -3.01 6.17 -8.68
CA LEU A 57 -4.15 6.59 -9.49
C LEU A 57 -4.40 5.60 -10.64
N ARG A 58 -3.35 5.10 -11.28
CA ARG A 58 -3.48 4.03 -12.29
C ARG A 58 -4.01 2.74 -11.69
N GLN A 59 -3.53 2.34 -10.51
CA GLN A 59 -4.01 1.13 -9.81
C GLN A 59 -5.49 1.25 -9.44
N LEU A 60 -5.88 2.40 -8.88
CA LEU A 60 -7.26 2.74 -8.54
C LEU A 60 -8.16 2.70 -9.77
N GLN A 61 -7.72 3.33 -10.87
CA GLN A 61 -8.46 3.33 -12.13
C GLN A 61 -8.65 1.91 -12.69
N ARG A 62 -7.62 1.07 -12.62
CA ARG A 62 -7.69 -0.35 -13.03
C ARG A 62 -8.59 -1.18 -12.12
N SER A 63 -8.64 -0.84 -10.84
CA SER A 63 -9.46 -1.52 -9.84
C SER A 63 -10.88 -0.94 -9.75
N HIS A 64 -11.20 0.07 -10.57
CA HIS A 64 -12.46 0.83 -10.52
C HIS A 64 -12.76 1.43 -9.14
N ILE A 65 -11.72 1.77 -8.39
CA ILE A 65 -11.82 2.41 -7.08
C ILE A 65 -11.66 3.92 -7.25
N ALA A 66 -12.53 4.71 -6.63
CA ALA A 66 -12.41 6.16 -6.65
C ALA A 66 -11.21 6.62 -5.78
N PRO A 67 -10.35 7.52 -6.28
CA PRO A 67 -9.30 8.09 -5.45
C PRO A 67 -9.90 8.87 -4.27
N PRO A 68 -9.34 8.71 -3.06
CA PRO A 68 -9.81 9.47 -1.91
C PRO A 68 -9.46 10.95 -2.04
N ALA A 69 -10.13 11.77 -1.23
CA ALA A 69 -9.79 13.17 -1.08
C ALA A 69 -8.34 13.32 -0.58
N ARG A 70 -7.60 14.24 -1.19
CA ARG A 70 -6.25 14.59 -0.74
C ARG A 70 -6.32 15.17 0.67
N ASN A 71 -5.33 14.82 1.50
CA ASN A 71 -5.21 15.33 2.85
C ASN A 71 -4.81 16.83 2.86
N ARG A 72 -4.68 17.41 4.06
CA ARG A 72 -4.33 18.83 4.26
C ARG A 72 -2.99 19.23 3.62
N SER A 73 -2.10 18.28 3.38
CA SER A 73 -0.82 18.49 2.70
C SER A 73 -0.91 18.35 1.17
N GLY A 74 -2.12 18.15 0.62
CA GLY A 74 -2.35 17.97 -0.81
C GLY A 74 -1.92 16.61 -1.33
N ARG A 75 -1.75 15.60 -0.46
CA ARG A 75 -1.31 14.24 -0.82
C ARG A 75 -2.42 13.21 -0.60
N LEU A 76 -2.37 12.11 -1.33
CA LEU A 76 -3.25 10.97 -1.07
C LEU A 76 -2.97 10.39 0.33
N PRO A 77 -3.97 10.26 1.23
CA PRO A 77 -3.79 9.71 2.58
C PRO A 77 -3.46 8.21 2.55
N LEU A 78 -2.82 7.66 3.58
CA LEU A 78 -2.64 6.20 3.72
C LEU A 78 -3.76 5.51 4.51
N ASP A 79 -4.56 6.29 5.24
CA ASP A 79 -5.80 5.87 5.91
C ASP A 79 -6.92 5.62 4.88
#